data_AF-B8BTS1-F1
#
_entry.id   AF-B8BTS1-F1
#
_cell.length_a   1.000
_cell.length_b   1.000
_cell.length_c   1.000
_cell.angle_alpha   90.00
_cell.angle_beta   90.00
_cell.angle_gamma   90.00
#
_symmetry.space_group_name_H-M   'P 1'
#
loop_
_entity.id
_entity.type
_entity.pdbx_description
1 polymer ?
#
loop_
_entity_poly.entity_id
_entity_poly.type
_entity_poly.pdbx_seq_one_letter_code
_entity_poly.pdbx_strand_id
1 'polypeptide(L)' 'MMDNLQSLLNDMSTWLIKRTFQPSIVRKRRKHGFLRRQESVGGRRVLKRRRAKGRMRLGGS' A
#
# COMPACT_ATOMS: atom_id res chain seq x y z
N MET A 1 -8.16 25.54 31.72
CA MET A 1 -7.93 26.30 30.47
C MET A 1 -6.45 26.25 30.01
N MET A 2 -5.69 25.19 30.37
CA MET A 2 -4.30 25.01 29.91
C MET A 2 -4.04 23.63 29.27
N ASP A 3 -5.02 22.72 29.28
CA ASP A 3 -4.88 21.38 28.70
C ASP A 3 -4.93 21.35 27.17
N ASN A 4 -5.41 22.45 26.55
CA ASN A 4 -5.57 22.54 25.09
C ASN A 4 -4.26 22.88 24.35
N LEU A 5 -3.30 23.56 24.99
CA LEU A 5 -2.04 23.88 24.32
C LEU A 5 -1.14 22.64 24.22
N GLN A 6 -1.13 21.81 25.27
CA GLN A 6 -0.37 20.57 25.32
C GLN A 6 -0.95 19.51 24.35
N SER A 7 -2.28 19.43 24.22
CA SER A 7 -2.92 18.51 23.26
C SER A 7 -2.68 18.94 21.81
N LEU A 8 -2.77 20.24 21.49
CA LEU A 8 -2.49 20.77 20.15
C LEU A 8 -1.03 20.54 19.73
N LEU A 9 -0.07 20.71 20.66
CA LEU A 9 1.33 20.40 20.41
C LEU A 9 1.57 18.89 20.19
N ASN A 10 0.86 18.04 20.94
CA ASN A 10 0.89 16.59 20.73
C ASN A 10 0.26 16.17 19.39
N ASP A 11 -0.87 16.75 18.99
CA ASP A 11 -1.53 16.47 17.71
C ASP A 11 -0.66 16.91 16.52
N MET A 12 -0.02 18.08 16.63
CA MET A 12 0.95 18.56 15.64
C MET A 12 2.15 17.62 15.50
N SER A 13 2.68 17.09 16.61
CA SER A 13 3.77 16.10 16.59
C SER A 13 3.34 14.81 15.88
N THR A 14 2.09 14.39 16.04
CA THR A 14 1.55 13.15 15.46
C THR A 14 1.36 13.26 13.94
N TRP A 15 1.06 14.47 13.45
CA TRP A 15 0.92 14.81 12.04
C TRP A 15 2.27 14.94 11.31
N LEU A 16 3.33 15.34 12.02
CA LEU A 16 4.70 15.41 11.51
C LEU A 16 5.40 14.04 11.38
N ILE A 17 4.88 12.99 12.02
CA ILE A 17 5.43 11.64 11.92
C ILE A 17 5.10 11.03 10.54
N LYS A 18 6.13 10.91 9.69
CA LYS A 18 6.01 10.25 8.38
C LYS A 18 5.63 8.78 8.54
N ARG A 19 4.50 8.39 7.95
CA ARG A 19 4.02 7.01 7.95
C ARG A 19 4.75 6.16 6.92
N THR A 20 4.82 4.86 7.16
CA THR A 20 5.56 3.89 6.34
C THR A 20 5.02 3.80 4.91
N PHE A 21 3.69 3.84 4.77
CA PHE A 21 3.04 3.88 3.47
C PHE A 21 2.89 5.32 2.99
N GLN A 22 3.67 5.66 1.97
CA GLN A 22 3.53 6.90 1.21
C GLN A 22 2.93 6.55 -0.16
N PRO A 23 1.65 6.90 -0.42
CA PRO A 23 0.96 6.44 -1.62
C PRO A 23 1.58 7.05 -2.87
N SER A 24 1.92 6.19 -3.82
CA SER A 24 2.33 6.60 -5.18
C SER A 24 1.78 5.62 -6.19
N ILE A 25 0.94 6.13 -7.11
CA ILE A 25 0.26 5.32 -8.13
C ILE A 25 1.29 4.67 -9.06
N VAL A 26 2.30 5.44 -9.49
CA VAL A 26 3.37 4.95 -10.38
C VAL A 26 4.15 3.82 -9.72
N ARG A 27 4.57 3.99 -8.46
CA ARG A 27 5.31 2.94 -7.73
C ARG A 27 4.47 1.69 -7.54
N LYS A 28 3.18 1.84 -7.22
CA LYS A 28 2.24 0.72 -7.06
C LYS A 28 2.09 -0.07 -8.36
N ARG A 29 1.81 0.60 -9.48
CA ARG A 29 1.65 -0.04 -10.81
C ARG A 29 2.92 -0.78 -11.23
N ARG A 30 4.09 -0.14 -11.13
CA ARG A 30 5.36 -0.74 -11.54
C ARG A 30 5.79 -1.95 -10.70
N LYS A 31 5.57 -1.92 -9.38
CA LYS A 31 5.99 -3.00 -8.47
C LYS A 31 4.96 -4.11 -8.29
N HIS A 32 3.67 -3.76 -8.29
CA HIS A 32 2.60 -4.68 -7.89
C HIS A 32 1.52 -4.88 -8.96
N GLY A 33 1.64 -4.19 -10.09
CA GLY A 33 0.72 -4.26 -11.22
C GLY A 33 0.56 -5.66 -11.80
N PHE A 34 -0.57 -5.92 -12.45
CA PHE A 34 -0.86 -7.20 -13.09
C PHE A 34 0.21 -7.60 -14.13
N LEU A 35 0.59 -6.66 -15.01
CA LEU A 35 1.59 -6.88 -16.05
C LEU A 35 2.95 -7.30 -15.45
N ARG A 36 3.38 -6.62 -14.37
CA ARG A 36 4.63 -6.96 -13.67
C ARG A 36 4.60 -8.38 -13.09
N ARG A 37 3.44 -8.85 -12.62
CA ARG A 37 3.26 -10.24 -12.17
C ARG A 37 3.29 -11.22 -13.34
N GLN A 38 2.79 -10.85 -14.51
CA GLN A 38 2.76 -11.73 -15.68
C GLN A 38 4.14 -11.94 -16.31
N GLU A 39 5.02 -10.95 -16.22
CA GLU A 39 6.37 -10.96 -16.77
C GLU A 39 7.25 -12.09 -16.20
N SER A 40 7.26 -12.26 -14.87
CA SER A 40 8.11 -13.24 -14.19
C SER A 40 7.43 -14.60 -13.97
N VAL A 41 8.21 -15.69 -13.98
CA VAL A 41 7.72 -17.04 -13.67
C VAL A 41 7.06 -17.09 -12.27
N GLY A 42 7.71 -16.47 -11.27
CA GLY A 42 7.18 -16.39 -9.91
C GLY A 42 5.87 -15.61 -9.83
N GLY A 43 5.77 -14.47 -10.54
CA GLY A 43 4.55 -13.69 -10.57
C GLY A 43 3.39 -14.42 -11.25
N ARG A 44 3.63 -15.17 -12.33
CA ARG A 44 2.62 -16.02 -12.97
C ARG A 44 2.06 -17.08 -12.00
N ARG A 45 2.92 -17.70 -11.18
CA ARG A 45 2.50 -18.65 -10.13
C ARG A 45 1.61 -17.98 -9.08
N VAL A 46 1.91 -16.73 -8.68
CA VAL A 46 1.06 -15.95 -7.77
C VAL A 46 -0.33 -15.73 -8.37
N LEU A 47 -0.40 -15.30 -9.64
CA LEU A 47 -1.69 -15.10 -10.32
C LEU A 47 -2.49 -16.41 -10.40
N LYS A 48 -1.86 -17.53 -10.77
CA LYS A 48 -2.51 -18.86 -10.81
C LYS A 48 -3.11 -19.23 -9.46
N ARG A 49 -2.33 -19.08 -8.37
CA ARG A 49 -2.81 -19.35 -7.00
C ARG A 49 -3.98 -18.45 -6.60
N ARG A 50 -3.93 -17.18 -6.98
CA ARG A 50 -5.00 -16.21 -6.66
C ARG A 50 -6.29 -16.53 -7.41
N ARG A 51 -6.21 -16.97 -8.67
CA ARG A 51 -7.36 -17.47 -9.44
C ARG A 51 -7.94 -18.74 -8.83
N ALA A 52 -7.10 -19.72 -8.49
CA ALA A 52 -7.54 -20.96 -7.86
C ALA A 52 -8.25 -20.71 -6.52
N LYS A 53 -7.84 -19.69 -5.76
CA LYS A 53 -8.54 -19.26 -4.54
C LYS A 53 -9.85 -18.48 -4.80
N GLY A 54 -10.11 -18.05 -6.05
CA GLY A 54 -11.29 -17.26 -6.39
C GLY A 54 -11.21 -15.78 -5.98
N ARG A 55 -10.02 -15.19 -5.84
CA ARG A 55 -9.92 -13.76 -5.48
C ARG A 55 -10.40 -12.87 -6.63
N MET A 56 -11.36 -11.98 -6.34
CA MET A 56 -11.88 -11.00 -7.32
C MET A 56 -10.77 -10.13 -7.93
N ARG A 57 -9.77 -9.72 -7.13
CA ARG A 57 -8.62 -8.93 -7.61
C ARG A 57 -7.35 -9.78 -7.63
N LEU A 58 -6.74 -9.97 -8.79
CA LEU A 58 -5.57 -10.84 -8.97
C LEU A 58 -4.23 -10.12 -8.76
N GLY A 59 -4.15 -8.82 -9.00
CA GLY A 59 -2.93 -8.01 -8.83
C GLY A 59 -3.25 -6.61 -8.32
N GLY A 60 -2.22 -5.79 -8.12
CA GLY A 60 -2.41 -4.35 -8.06
C GLY A 60 -2.83 -3.85 -9.43
N SER A 61 -3.68 -2.81 -9.45
CA SER A 61 -3.91 -1.97 -10.64
C SER A 61 -2.59 -1.41 -11.15
#